data_AF-A0A164HAR1-F1
#
_entry.id   AF-A0A164HAR1-F1
#
_cell.length_a   1.000
_cell.length_b   1.000
_cell.length_c   1.000
_cell.angle_alpha   90.00
_cell.angle_beta   90.00
_cell.angle_gamma   90.00
#
_symmetry.space_group_name_H-M   'P 1'
#
loop_
_entity.id
_entity.type
_entity.pdbx_description
1 polymer ?
#
loop_
_entity_poly.entity_id
_entity_poly.type
_entity_poly.pdbx_seq_one_letter_code
_entity_poly.pdbx_strand_id
1 'polypeptide(L)'
;MAETRQDGRPSYTGVWFDGTNFDSWQFGVKLAIQSEELWRIVNGTELRPEPIREEKSRPLMSCTLAQEMWTKMETMWTDSAADLAPLLWNQFYGCKFLPGQTVMEFMSEVEHIVSRLRAIDGIVLLDNQIIAKITMSLPPKMKLIFKAAWESTAAAERTLRNLTTRLAQLEKEVKQCEEEKMAEALLSSKKIDPAQPST
;
A
#
# COMPACT_ATOMS: atom_id res chain seq x y z
N MET A 1 9.05 -2.90 28.32
CA MET A 1 8.89 -2.67 29.77
C MET A 1 8.54 -1.20 29.93
N ALA A 2 7.36 -0.88 30.47
CA ALA A 2 6.90 0.49 30.61
C ALA A 2 7.59 1.13 31.83
N GLU A 3 8.35 2.21 31.63
CA GLU A 3 8.87 3.01 32.75
C GLU A 3 7.71 3.81 33.34
N THR A 4 7.49 3.71 34.65
CA THR A 4 6.51 4.51 35.38
C THR A 4 7.10 5.85 35.76
N ARG A 5 6.41 6.96 35.50
CA ARG A 5 6.77 8.28 36.07
C ARG A 5 6.50 8.27 37.59
N GLN A 6 7.20 9.12 38.33
CA GLN A 6 7.17 9.19 39.80
C GLN A 6 5.79 9.49 40.41
N ASP A 7 4.81 9.86 39.60
CA ASP A 7 3.42 10.16 39.97
C ASP A 7 2.46 8.96 39.84
N GLY A 8 2.96 7.77 39.48
CA GLY A 8 2.14 6.57 39.31
C GLY A 8 1.30 6.59 38.03
N ARG A 9 1.46 7.59 37.16
CA ARG A 9 0.83 7.64 35.84
C ARG A 9 1.67 6.87 34.81
N PRO A 10 1.05 6.15 33.87
CA PRO A 10 1.79 5.43 32.84
C PRO A 10 2.62 6.42 32.00
N SER A 11 3.92 6.19 31.86
CA SER A 11 4.74 6.97 30.92
C SER A 11 4.36 6.57 29.51
N TYR A 12 3.66 7.47 28.82
CA TYR A 12 3.37 7.28 27.40
C TYR A 12 4.65 7.57 26.60
N THR A 13 5.36 6.51 26.19
CA THR A 13 6.29 6.61 25.05
C THR A 13 5.45 6.76 23.78
N GLY A 14 5.01 7.99 23.51
CA GLY A 14 4.17 8.30 22.36
C GLY A 14 4.89 8.00 21.05
N VAL A 15 4.13 7.51 20.06
CA VAL A 15 4.55 7.53 18.65
C VAL A 15 4.80 8.99 18.31
N TRP A 16 5.98 9.34 17.78
CA TRP A 16 6.29 10.70 17.33
C TRP A 16 5.71 10.92 15.93
N PHE A 17 5.19 12.12 15.65
CA PHE A 17 4.72 12.42 14.30
C PHE A 17 5.91 12.52 13.34
N ASP A 18 5.93 11.66 12.31
CA ASP A 18 6.98 11.66 11.28
C ASP A 18 6.51 12.22 9.93
N GLY A 19 5.26 12.71 9.88
CA GLY A 19 4.63 13.21 8.65
C GLY A 19 3.89 12.14 7.83
N THR A 20 4.04 10.86 8.15
CA THR A 20 3.40 9.74 7.43
C THR A 20 2.53 8.86 8.32
N ASN A 21 2.64 9.02 9.63
CA ASN A 21 2.00 8.18 10.64
C ASN A 21 0.86 8.88 11.38
N PHE A 22 0.15 9.82 10.74
CA PHE A 22 -0.85 10.66 11.37
C PHE A 22 -1.89 9.87 12.16
N ASP A 23 -2.45 8.79 11.61
CA ASP A 23 -3.50 8.03 12.31
C ASP A 23 -2.97 7.39 13.61
N SER A 24 -1.77 6.83 13.57
CA SER A 24 -1.12 6.21 14.73
C SER A 24 -0.71 7.26 15.76
N TRP A 25 -0.18 8.39 15.30
CA TRP A 25 0.18 9.52 16.15
C TRP A 25 -1.07 10.16 16.78
N GLN A 26 -2.12 10.43 15.99
CA GLN A 26 -3.40 10.99 16.43
C GLN A 26 -4.04 10.09 17.48
N PHE A 27 -4.07 8.77 17.24
CA PHE A 27 -4.59 7.81 18.21
C PHE A 27 -3.77 7.83 19.51
N GLY A 28 -2.44 7.87 19.42
CA GLY A 28 -1.56 7.98 20.58
C GLY A 28 -1.78 9.27 21.38
N VAL A 29 -1.90 10.40 20.70
CA VAL A 29 -2.18 11.71 21.31
C VAL A 29 -3.57 11.73 21.93
N LYS A 30 -4.59 11.20 21.25
CA LYS A 30 -5.95 11.09 21.78
C LYS A 30 -5.99 10.25 23.06
N LEU A 31 -5.31 9.10 23.08
CA LEU A 31 -5.22 8.25 24.26
C LEU A 31 -4.53 8.97 25.43
N ALA A 32 -3.42 9.67 25.18
CA ALA A 32 -2.71 10.42 26.21
C ALA A 32 -3.55 11.58 26.78
N ILE A 33 -4.36 12.24 25.93
CA ILE A 33 -5.26 13.31 26.37
C ILE A 33 -6.45 12.73 27.15
N GLN A 34 -6.93 11.55 26.77
CA GLN A 34 -8.01 10.85 27.49
C GLN A 34 -7.58 10.34 28.86
N SER A 35 -6.35 9.82 29.01
CA SER A 35 -5.84 9.35 30.30
C SER A 35 -5.67 10.46 31.32
N GLU A 36 -5.46 11.68 30.85
CA GLU A 36 -5.33 12.89 31.68
C GLU A 36 -6.66 13.62 31.90
N GLU A 37 -7.79 13.04 31.47
CA GLU A 37 -9.16 13.62 31.53
C GLU A 37 -9.32 14.94 30.75
N LEU A 38 -8.35 15.32 29.93
CA LEU A 38 -8.33 16.58 29.17
C LEU A 38 -9.10 16.50 27.85
N TRP A 39 -9.55 15.30 27.44
CA TRP A 39 -10.25 15.10 26.17
C TRP A 39 -11.55 15.90 26.07
N ARG A 40 -12.20 16.19 27.19
CA ARG A 40 -13.45 16.96 27.24
C ARG A 40 -13.27 18.41 26.78
N ILE A 41 -12.08 18.98 26.99
CA ILE A 41 -11.74 20.32 26.52
C ILE A 41 -11.39 20.30 25.03
N VAL A 42 -10.69 19.26 24.58
CA VAL A 42 -10.24 19.11 23.19
C VAL A 42 -11.41 18.79 22.24
N ASN A 43 -12.35 17.96 22.67
CA ASN A 43 -13.54 17.64 21.86
C ASN A 43 -14.64 18.72 21.94
N GLY A 44 -14.48 19.75 22.79
CA GLY A 44 -15.42 20.85 22.96
C GLY A 44 -16.61 20.57 23.90
N THR A 45 -16.59 19.49 24.70
CA THR A 45 -17.65 19.20 25.69
C THR A 45 -17.56 20.03 26.97
N GLU A 46 -16.39 20.57 27.30
CA GLU A 46 -16.19 21.53 28.39
C GLU A 46 -15.48 22.78 27.86
N LEU A 47 -16.02 23.96 28.16
CA LEU A 47 -15.32 25.22 27.92
C LEU A 47 -14.16 25.33 28.92
N ARG A 48 -12.99 25.76 28.40
CA ARG A 48 -11.76 26.03 29.16
C ARG A 48 -12.10 26.68 30.52
N PRO A 49 -11.63 26.13 31.67
CA PRO A 49 -11.74 26.83 32.94
C PRO A 49 -11.00 28.17 32.86
N GLU A 50 -11.60 29.23 33.41
CA GLU A 50 -11.12 30.61 33.33
C GLU A 50 -9.62 30.71 33.63
N PRO A 51 -8.84 31.48 32.85
CA PRO A 51 -7.39 31.47 32.94
C PRO A 51 -6.92 31.92 34.33
N ILE A 52 -6.26 31.01 35.06
CA ILE A 52 -5.51 31.37 36.26
C ILE A 52 -4.24 32.09 35.78
N ARG A 53 -4.33 33.43 35.71
CA ARG A 53 -3.27 34.42 35.40
C ARG A 53 -2.50 34.19 34.09
N GLU A 54 -2.81 35.02 33.10
CA GLU A 54 -2.03 35.20 31.88
C GLU A 54 -0.61 35.69 32.19
N GLU A 55 0.41 34.92 31.83
CA GLU A 55 1.69 35.50 31.45
C GLU A 55 2.32 34.72 30.29
N LYS A 56 2.24 35.32 29.09
CA LYS A 56 3.04 35.05 27.89
C LYS A 56 2.82 33.70 27.18
N SER A 57 1.65 33.49 26.57
CA SER A 57 1.57 32.70 25.34
C SER A 57 1.56 33.65 24.14
N ARG A 58 2.66 33.67 23.35
CA ARG A 58 2.63 34.33 22.04
C ARG A 58 1.54 33.65 21.19
N PRO A 59 0.67 34.39 20.48
CA PRO A 59 -0.34 33.77 19.63
C PRO A 59 0.37 33.00 18.51
N LEU A 60 0.40 31.68 18.61
CA LEU A 60 0.82 30.84 17.49
C LEU A 60 -0.37 30.79 16.54
N MET A 61 -0.27 31.56 15.44
CA MET A 61 -1.10 31.55 14.24
C MET A 61 -2.48 30.83 14.27
N SER A 62 -3.54 31.62 14.17
CA SER A 62 -4.91 31.30 13.71
C SER A 62 -5.81 30.37 14.54
N CYS A 63 -5.34 29.66 15.56
CA CYS A 63 -6.20 28.80 16.39
C CYS A 63 -6.12 29.23 17.86
N THR A 64 -7.27 29.52 18.48
CA THR A 64 -7.36 30.06 19.84
C THR A 64 -7.77 29.01 20.87
N LEU A 65 -8.46 27.95 20.42
CA LEU A 65 -8.93 26.84 21.26
C LEU A 65 -8.28 25.51 20.84
N ALA A 66 -8.04 24.63 21.82
CA ALA A 66 -7.51 23.28 21.57
C ALA A 66 -8.40 22.46 20.62
N GLN A 67 -9.72 22.67 20.70
CA GLN A 67 -10.69 22.11 19.76
C GLN A 67 -10.48 22.63 18.34
N GLU A 68 -10.27 23.94 18.14
CA GLU A 68 -10.00 24.51 16.80
C GLU A 68 -8.71 23.93 16.21
N MET A 69 -7.68 23.77 17.03
CA MET A 69 -6.41 23.16 16.62
C MET A 69 -6.60 21.70 16.21
N TRP A 70 -7.31 20.90 17.02
CA TRP A 70 -7.58 19.49 16.74
C TRP A 70 -8.42 19.33 15.48
N THR A 71 -9.52 20.06 15.37
CA THR A 71 -10.41 20.04 14.21
C THR A 71 -9.67 20.44 12.94
N LYS A 72 -8.89 21.54 12.98
CA LYS A 72 -8.13 22.00 11.81
C LYS A 72 -7.09 20.99 11.33
N MET A 73 -6.48 20.28 12.27
CA MET A 73 -5.50 19.24 12.00
C MET A 73 -6.17 18.00 11.39
N GLU A 74 -7.30 17.57 11.96
CA GLU A 74 -8.11 16.46 11.44
C GLU A 74 -8.66 16.78 10.05
N THR A 75 -9.17 17.99 9.81
CA THR A 75 -9.66 18.39 8.48
C THR A 75 -8.54 18.43 7.45
N MET A 76 -7.38 19.02 7.76
CA MET A 76 -6.25 19.07 6.82
C MET A 76 -5.80 17.66 6.40
N TRP A 77 -5.74 16.71 7.33
CA TRP A 77 -5.35 15.35 7.01
C TRP A 77 -6.46 14.57 6.28
N THR A 78 -7.72 14.78 6.66
CA THR A 78 -8.88 14.17 5.97
C THR A 78 -8.99 14.68 4.53
N ASP A 79 -8.78 15.97 4.30
CA ASP A 79 -8.74 16.57 2.97
C ASP A 79 -7.59 15.97 2.15
N SER A 80 -6.42 15.78 2.76
CA SER A 80 -5.29 15.10 2.11
C SER A 80 -5.62 13.66 1.72
N ALA A 81 -6.34 12.91 2.56
CA ALA A 81 -6.80 11.57 2.24
C ALA A 81 -7.84 11.57 1.11
N ALA A 82 -8.73 12.57 1.08
CA ALA A 82 -9.73 12.76 0.03
C ALA A 82 -9.10 13.03 -1.34
N ASP A 83 -7.95 13.71 -1.39
CA ASP A 83 -7.18 13.93 -2.62
C ASP A 83 -6.32 12.71 -3.00
N LEU A 84 -5.76 12.02 -2.01
CA LEU A 84 -4.86 10.90 -2.24
C LEU A 84 -5.59 9.63 -2.71
N ALA A 85 -6.77 9.34 -2.14
CA ALA A 85 -7.51 8.13 -2.45
C ALA A 85 -7.88 8.00 -3.95
N PRO A 86 -8.47 9.01 -4.62
CA PRO A 86 -8.76 8.95 -6.05
C PRO A 86 -7.51 8.73 -6.93
N LEU A 87 -6.39 9.34 -6.56
CA LEU A 87 -5.12 9.18 -7.28
C LEU A 87 -4.61 7.74 -7.17
N LEU A 88 -4.63 7.17 -5.98
CA LEU A 88 -4.23 5.77 -5.75
C LEU A 88 -5.18 4.79 -6.42
N TRP A 89 -6.49 5.05 -6.42
CA TRP A 89 -7.45 4.22 -7.15
C TRP A 89 -7.20 4.26 -8.65
N ASN A 90 -6.94 5.43 -9.22
CA ASN A 90 -6.57 5.56 -10.63
C ASN A 90 -5.29 4.78 -10.96
N GLN A 91 -4.28 4.84 -10.09
CA GLN A 91 -3.07 4.04 -10.24
C GLN A 91 -3.39 2.54 -10.17
N PHE A 92 -4.13 2.10 -9.16
CA PHE A 92 -4.51 0.70 -8.97
C PHE A 92 -5.24 0.14 -10.20
N TYR A 93 -6.28 0.83 -10.69
CA TYR A 93 -7.02 0.41 -11.89
C TYR A 93 -6.19 0.54 -13.17
N GLY A 94 -5.25 1.49 -13.20
CA GLY A 94 -4.34 1.75 -14.30
C GLY A 94 -3.14 0.79 -14.40
N CYS A 95 -2.82 0.03 -13.35
CA CYS A 95 -1.70 -0.92 -13.34
C CYS A 95 -1.79 -1.89 -14.53
N LYS A 96 -0.71 -1.99 -15.30
CA LYS A 96 -0.54 -2.91 -16.42
C LYS A 96 0.83 -3.54 -16.32
N PHE A 97 0.93 -4.79 -16.72
CA PHE A 97 2.22 -5.45 -16.83
C PHE A 97 2.95 -4.90 -18.06
N LEU A 98 4.13 -4.31 -17.85
CA LEU A 98 4.92 -3.67 -18.91
C LEU A 98 5.81 -4.68 -19.66
N PRO A 99 6.13 -4.44 -20.95
CA PRO A 99 7.08 -5.28 -21.67
C PRO A 99 8.46 -5.24 -21.01
N GLY A 100 9.02 -6.41 -20.70
CA GLY A 100 10.33 -6.54 -20.05
C GLY A 100 10.31 -6.41 -18.52
N GLN A 101 9.16 -6.07 -17.93
CA GLN A 101 8.96 -6.10 -16.48
C GLN A 101 8.87 -7.55 -16.00
N THR A 102 9.42 -7.84 -14.83
CA THR A 102 9.27 -9.14 -14.17
C THR A 102 7.98 -9.20 -13.35
N VAL A 103 7.49 -10.40 -13.09
CA VAL A 103 6.36 -10.65 -12.19
C VAL A 103 6.62 -10.05 -10.81
N MET A 104 7.83 -10.18 -10.27
CA MET A 104 8.14 -9.66 -8.94
C MET A 104 8.13 -8.13 -8.88
N GLU A 105 8.63 -7.45 -9.92
CA GLU A 105 8.56 -5.99 -10.02
C GLU A 105 7.10 -5.53 -10.12
N PHE A 106 6.31 -6.15 -11.00
CA PHE A 106 4.89 -5.83 -11.15
C PHE A 106 4.11 -6.07 -9.84
N MET A 107 4.35 -7.18 -9.16
CA MET A 107 3.73 -7.48 -7.88
C MET A 107 4.13 -6.45 -6.81
N SER A 108 5.38 -6.03 -6.78
CA SER A 108 5.87 -5.01 -5.83
C SER A 108 5.19 -3.65 -6.06
N GLU A 109 5.01 -3.24 -7.32
CA GLU A 109 4.28 -2.01 -7.67
C GLU A 109 2.82 -2.07 -7.21
N VAL A 110 2.14 -3.18 -7.46
CA VAL A 110 0.75 -3.38 -7.01
C VAL A 110 0.67 -3.40 -5.48
N GLU A 111 1.57 -4.11 -4.80
CA GLU A 111 1.64 -4.16 -3.33
C GLU A 111 1.90 -2.79 -2.73
N HIS A 112 2.75 -1.97 -3.35
CA HIS A 112 2.99 -0.61 -2.92
C HIS A 112 1.71 0.25 -2.97
N ILE A 113 0.97 0.19 -4.08
CA ILE A 113 -0.29 0.93 -4.23
C ILE A 113 -1.35 0.41 -3.24
N VAL A 114 -1.49 -0.91 -3.12
CA VAL A 114 -2.42 -1.58 -2.19
C VAL A 114 -2.13 -1.17 -0.75
N SER A 115 -0.86 -1.14 -0.35
CA SER A 115 -0.45 -0.76 1.01
C SER A 115 -0.83 0.67 1.33
N ARG A 116 -0.66 1.59 0.38
CA ARG A 116 -1.06 2.99 0.53
C ARG A 116 -2.58 3.17 0.55
N LEU A 117 -3.32 2.40 -0.26
CA LEU A 117 -4.79 2.40 -0.21
C LEU A 117 -5.31 1.89 1.14
N ARG A 118 -4.71 0.82 1.68
CA ARG A 118 -5.09 0.25 2.99
C ARG A 118 -4.70 1.13 4.18
N ALA A 119 -3.74 2.04 3.99
CA ALA A 119 -3.36 3.01 5.02
C ALA A 119 -4.36 4.16 5.16
N ILE A 120 -5.23 4.39 4.17
CA ILE A 120 -6.27 5.42 4.25
C ILE A 120 -7.46 4.85 5.02
N ASP A 121 -7.85 5.53 6.10
CA ASP A 121 -8.99 5.13 6.91
C ASP A 121 -10.29 5.02 6.09
N GLY A 122 -11.10 4.01 6.41
CA GLY A 122 -12.36 3.72 5.70
C GLY A 122 -12.22 2.98 4.36
N ILE A 123 -11.01 2.79 3.80
CA ILE A 123 -10.83 2.01 2.57
C ILE A 123 -10.64 0.52 2.88
N VAL A 124 -11.58 -0.30 2.42
CA VAL A 124 -11.48 -1.78 2.50
C VAL A 124 -11.19 -2.37 1.13
N LEU A 125 -9.92 -2.75 0.90
CA LEU A 125 -9.49 -3.42 -0.32
C LEU A 125 -9.30 -4.93 -0.09
N LEU A 126 -10.25 -5.71 -0.58
CA LEU A 126 -10.29 -7.16 -0.43
C LEU A 126 -9.29 -7.88 -1.35
N ASP A 127 -8.68 -8.97 -0.86
CA ASP A 127 -7.69 -9.74 -1.61
C ASP A 127 -8.21 -10.27 -2.96
N ASN A 128 -9.49 -10.66 -3.03
CA ASN A 128 -10.10 -11.11 -4.28
C ASN A 128 -10.12 -10.02 -5.35
N GLN A 129 -10.27 -8.74 -4.97
CA GLN A 129 -10.21 -7.61 -5.90
C GLN A 129 -8.79 -7.41 -6.42
N ILE A 130 -7.79 -7.55 -5.55
CA ILE A 130 -6.37 -7.46 -5.92
C ILE A 130 -6.00 -8.60 -6.88
N ILE A 131 -6.38 -9.84 -6.56
CA ILE A 131 -6.17 -11.03 -7.39
C ILE A 131 -6.82 -10.86 -8.77
N ALA A 132 -8.08 -10.42 -8.80
CA ALA A 132 -8.80 -10.16 -10.05
C ALA A 132 -8.06 -9.10 -10.88
N LYS A 133 -7.65 -8.00 -10.24
CA LYS A 133 -6.94 -6.92 -10.91
C LYS A 133 -5.61 -7.40 -11.51
N ILE A 134 -4.78 -8.11 -10.74
CA ILE A 134 -3.51 -8.70 -11.22
C ILE A 134 -3.78 -9.60 -12.43
N THR A 135 -4.74 -10.52 -12.32
CA THR A 135 -5.07 -11.47 -13.39
C THR A 135 -5.55 -10.76 -14.67
N MET A 136 -6.28 -9.64 -14.53
CA MET A 136 -6.74 -8.83 -15.66
C MET A 136 -5.60 -8.05 -16.34
N SER A 137 -4.58 -7.65 -15.58
CA SER A 137 -3.43 -6.85 -16.03
C SER A 137 -2.30 -7.65 -16.69
N LEU A 138 -2.37 -8.99 -16.66
CA LEU A 138 -1.35 -9.85 -17.26
C LEU A 138 -1.27 -9.69 -18.80
N PRO A 139 -0.07 -9.80 -19.40
CA PRO A 139 0.08 -9.79 -20.86
C PRO A 139 -0.65 -10.98 -21.49
N PRO A 140 -1.15 -10.86 -22.74
CA PRO A 140 -1.92 -11.92 -23.40
C PRO A 140 -1.23 -13.30 -23.39
N LYS A 141 0.09 -13.33 -23.60
CA LYS A 141 0.90 -14.56 -23.61
C LYS A 141 0.85 -15.31 -22.28
N MET A 142 1.07 -14.61 -21.17
CA MET A 142 1.03 -15.22 -19.84
C MET A 142 -0.41 -15.52 -19.42
N LYS A 143 -1.35 -14.62 -19.74
CA LYS A 143 -2.77 -14.76 -19.41
C LYS A 143 -3.37 -16.03 -19.99
N LEU A 144 -3.06 -16.37 -21.24
CA LEU A 144 -3.58 -17.59 -21.87
C LEU A 144 -3.13 -18.86 -21.15
N ILE A 145 -1.84 -18.95 -20.80
CA ILE A 145 -1.27 -20.12 -20.11
C ILE A 145 -1.77 -20.18 -18.67
N PHE A 146 -1.79 -19.03 -17.99
CA PHE A 146 -2.15 -18.93 -16.58
C PHE A 146 -3.64 -19.19 -16.32
N LYS A 147 -4.53 -18.68 -17.20
CA LYS A 147 -5.97 -18.69 -16.98
C LYS A 147 -6.51 -20.11 -16.73
N ALA A 148 -6.13 -21.08 -17.55
CA ALA A 148 -6.60 -22.45 -17.43
C ALA A 148 -6.18 -23.09 -16.08
N ALA A 149 -4.93 -22.88 -15.66
CA ALA A 149 -4.41 -23.38 -14.40
C ALA A 149 -5.04 -22.67 -13.19
N TRP A 150 -5.31 -21.37 -13.30
CA TRP A 150 -5.89 -20.57 -12.23
C TRP A 150 -7.37 -20.86 -12.01
N GLU A 151 -8.15 -20.99 -13.08
CA GLU A 151 -9.57 -21.33 -13.01
C GLU A 151 -9.80 -22.74 -12.45
N SER A 152 -8.86 -23.66 -12.66
CA SER A 152 -8.89 -25.01 -12.11
C SER A 152 -8.46 -25.10 -10.63
N THR A 153 -7.97 -24.00 -10.05
CA THR A 153 -7.51 -23.96 -8.66
C THR A 153 -8.69 -23.81 -7.70
N ALA A 154 -8.72 -24.61 -6.64
CA ALA A 154 -9.75 -24.55 -5.59
C ALA A 154 -9.83 -23.15 -4.95
N ALA A 155 -11.02 -22.71 -4.56
CA ALA A 155 -11.24 -21.36 -4.04
C ALA A 155 -10.38 -21.02 -2.82
N ALA A 156 -10.18 -21.99 -1.91
CA ALA A 156 -9.32 -21.83 -0.72
C ALA A 156 -7.84 -21.57 -1.07
N GLU A 157 -7.39 -22.05 -2.23
CA GLU A 157 -6.01 -21.90 -2.71
C GLU A 157 -5.81 -20.63 -3.55
N ARG A 158 -6.87 -19.87 -3.84
CA ARG A 158 -6.80 -18.60 -4.59
C ARG A 158 -6.43 -17.44 -3.66
N THR A 159 -5.22 -17.52 -3.12
CA THR A 159 -4.62 -16.49 -2.26
C THR A 159 -3.60 -15.66 -3.05
N LEU A 160 -3.32 -14.44 -2.59
CA LEU A 160 -2.27 -13.59 -3.20
C LEU A 160 -0.91 -14.29 -3.22
N ARG A 161 -0.54 -14.96 -2.13
CA ARG A 161 0.72 -15.73 -2.03
C ARG A 161 0.84 -16.81 -3.12
N ASN A 162 -0.23 -17.58 -3.31
CA ASN A 162 -0.24 -18.65 -4.31
C ASN A 162 -0.23 -18.07 -5.73
N LEU A 163 -0.93 -16.96 -5.96
CA LEU A 163 -0.92 -16.23 -7.23
C LEU A 163 0.51 -15.79 -7.58
N THR A 164 1.21 -15.10 -6.67
CA THR A 164 2.59 -14.63 -6.87
C THR A 164 3.53 -15.80 -7.18
N THR A 165 3.46 -16.87 -6.39
CA THR A 165 4.33 -18.06 -6.56
C THR A 165 4.14 -18.69 -7.94
N ARG A 166 2.88 -18.87 -8.37
CA ARG A 166 2.57 -19.49 -9.65
C ARG A 166 2.90 -18.60 -10.84
N LEU A 167 2.67 -17.29 -10.74
CA LEU A 167 3.05 -16.35 -11.79
C LEU A 167 4.57 -16.29 -11.96
N ALA A 168 5.33 -16.28 -10.86
CA ALA A 168 6.79 -16.29 -10.91
C ALA A 168 7.34 -17.59 -11.52
N GLN A 169 6.71 -18.73 -11.23
CA GLN A 169 7.06 -20.01 -11.85
C GLN A 169 6.75 -20.02 -13.35
N LEU A 170 5.56 -19.54 -13.74
CA LEU A 170 5.17 -19.41 -15.14
C LEU A 170 6.12 -18.51 -15.93
N GLU A 171 6.59 -17.41 -15.35
CA GLU A 171 7.56 -16.53 -16.01
C GLU A 171 8.85 -17.29 -16.39
N LYS A 172 9.36 -18.14 -15.48
CA LYS A 172 10.55 -18.96 -15.75
C LYS A 172 10.32 -19.95 -16.88
N GLU A 173 9.16 -20.61 -16.89
CA GLU A 173 8.78 -21.57 -17.93
C GLU A 173 8.64 -20.90 -19.30
N VAL A 174 8.07 -19.69 -19.34
CA VAL A 174 7.94 -18.91 -20.59
C VAL A 174 9.32 -18.51 -21.13
N LYS A 175 10.22 -18.03 -20.27
CA LYS A 175 11.60 -17.69 -20.65
C LYS A 175 12.35 -18.90 -21.20
N GLN A 176 12.27 -20.04 -20.51
CA GLN A 176 12.91 -21.28 -20.95
C GLN A 176 12.37 -21.73 -22.33
N CYS A 177 11.06 -21.68 -22.55
CA CYS A 177 10.45 -22.03 -23.84
C CYS A 177 10.89 -21.08 -24.98
N GLU A 178 11.13 -19.80 -24.70
CA GLU A 178 11.67 -18.84 -25.67
C GLU A 178 13.12 -19.16 -26.04
N GLU A 179 13.95 -19.47 -25.05
CA GLU A 179 15.36 -19.85 -25.25
C GLU A 179 15.49 -21.15 -26.06
N GLU A 180 14.69 -22.16 -25.75
CA GLU A 180 14.64 -23.44 -26.49
C GLU A 180 14.24 -23.23 -27.95
N LYS A 181 13.20 -22.43 -28.22
CA LYS A 181 12.76 -22.09 -29.58
C LYS A 181 13.83 -21.31 -30.36
N MET A 182 14.53 -20.39 -29.70
CA MET A 182 15.61 -19.64 -30.32
C MET A 182 16.79 -20.55 -30.67
N ALA A 183 17.17 -21.47 -29.77
CA ALA A 183 18.22 -22.45 -30.01
C ALA A 183 17.88 -23.39 -31.18
N GLU A 184 16.64 -23.87 -31.26
CA GLU A 184 16.18 -24.75 -32.35
C GLU A 184 16.16 -24.02 -33.71
N ALA A 185 15.73 -22.76 -33.75
CA ALA A 185 15.76 -21.94 -34.97
C ALA A 185 17.19 -21.71 -35.49
N LEU A 186 18.16 -21.51 -34.59
CA LEU A 186 19.58 -21.38 -34.93
C LEU A 186 20.17 -22.71 -35.46
N LEU A 187 19.77 -23.85 -34.91
CA LEU A 187 20.21 -25.16 -35.38
C LEU A 187 19.59 -25.53 -36.74
N SER A 188 18.34 -25.14 -36.99
CA SER A 188 17.64 -25.38 -38.25
C SER A 188 18.21 -24.54 -39.39
N SER A 189 18.47 -23.25 -39.16
CA SER A 189 19.10 -22.37 -40.15
C SER A 189 20.54 -22.76 -40.49
N LYS A 190 21.29 -23.37 -39.56
CA LYS A 190 22.66 -23.86 -39.79
C LYS A 190 22.73 -25.19 -40.57
N LYS A 191 21.61 -25.91 -40.75
CA LYS A 191 21.54 -27.14 -41.56
C LYS A 191 21.26 -26.88 -43.04
N ILE A 192 20.93 -25.66 -43.43
CA ILE A 192 20.64 -25.26 -44.82
C ILE A 192 21.92 -24.64 -45.43
N ASP A 193 22.99 -25.44 -45.54
CA ASP A 193 24.14 -25.35 -46.47
C ASP A 193 25.25 -26.28 -45.94
N PRO A 194 25.71 -27.30 -46.70
CA PRO A 194 26.32 -27.11 -48.03
C PRO A 194 25.85 -28.15 -49.07
N ALA A 195 25.28 -27.68 -50.18
CA ALA A 195 25.13 -28.51 -51.38
C ALA A 195 25.52 -27.73 -52.65
N GLN A 196 26.82 -27.58 -52.85
CA GLN A 196 27.45 -27.62 -54.18
C GLN A 196 28.66 -28.56 -54.01
N PRO A 197 28.94 -29.52 -54.92
CA PRO A 197 29.13 -29.20 -56.35
C PRO A 197 28.67 -30.30 -57.34
N SER A 198 28.47 -29.93 -58.60
CA SER A 198 28.75 -30.77 -59.78
C SER A 198 28.81 -29.85 -61.00
N THR A 199 30.02 -29.51 -61.44
CA THR A 199 30.68 -29.96 -62.69
C THR A 199 29.96 -29.55 -63.96
#